data_AF-A0A073KFA6-F1
#
_entry.id   AF-A0A073KFA6-F1
#
_cell.length_a   1.000
_cell.length_b   1.000
_cell.length_c   1.000
_cell.angle_alpha   90.00
_cell.angle_beta   90.00
_cell.angle_gamma   90.00
#
_symmetry.space_group_name_H-M   'P 1'
#
loop_
_entity.id
_entity.type
_entity.pdbx_description
1 polymer ?
#
loop_
_entity_poly.entity_id
_entity_poly.type
_entity_poly.pdbx_seq_one_letter_code
_entity_poly.pdbx_strand_id
1 'polypeptide(L)' 'MGFVCVVADAENMIIHTDGMITKEENGSLVEIKSDYKHFEQISTNQFIAFLGPYEVCKNIDIQRNDIQESLTI' A
#
# COMPACT_ATOMS: atom_id res chain seq x y z
N MET A 1 6.70 6.91 8.78
CA MET A 1 5.96 5.90 9.58
C MET A 1 4.53 5.91 9.06
N GLY A 2 3.92 4.74 8.79
CA GLY A 2 2.59 4.68 8.22
C GLY A 2 1.58 3.96 9.13
N PHE A 3 0.30 4.07 8.80
CA PHE A 3 -0.80 3.50 9.57
C PHE A 3 -1.68 2.59 8.72
N VAL A 4 -2.02 1.42 9.27
CA VAL A 4 -2.99 0.47 8.73
C VAL A 4 -3.95 0.08 9.86
N CYS A 5 -5.24 0.20 9.58
CA CYS A 5 -6.32 -0.26 10.44
C CYS A 5 -7.11 -1.34 9.71
N VAL A 6 -7.37 -2.45 10.39
CA VAL A 6 -8.23 -3.52 9.90
C VAL A 6 -9.34 -3.74 10.91
N VAL A 7 -10.59 -3.63 10.45
CA VAL A 7 -11.78 -3.96 11.22
C VAL A 7 -12.45 -5.14 10.51
N ALA A 8 -12.69 -6.22 11.24
CA ALA A 8 -13.31 -7.41 10.68
C ALA A 8 -14.39 -7.95 11.61
N ASP A 9 -15.44 -8.50 11.02
CA ASP A 9 -16.46 -9.30 11.68
C ASP A 9 -16.63 -10.66 10.95
N ALA A 10 -17.69 -11.39 11.26
CA ALA A 10 -17.94 -12.71 10.67
C ALA A 10 -18.24 -12.66 9.16
N GLU A 11 -18.66 -11.52 8.63
CA GLU A 11 -19.15 -11.34 7.25
C GLU A 11 -18.33 -10.32 6.46
N ASN A 12 -17.64 -9.39 7.14
CA ASN A 12 -17.04 -8.21 6.53
C ASN A 12 -15.60 -7.99 6.99
N MET A 13 -14.82 -7.36 6.11
CA MET A 13 -13.51 -6.83 6.42
C MET A 13 -13.35 -5.44 5.78
N ILE A 14 -12.95 -4.47 6.60
CA ILE A 14 -12.69 -3.09 6.20
C ILE A 14 -11.23 -2.76 6.51
N ILE A 15 -10.54 -2.20 5.53
CA ILE A 15 -9.15 -1.76 5.66
C ILE A 15 -9.07 -0.27 5.41
N HIS A 16 -8.38 0.43 6.31
CA HIS A 16 -8.04 1.83 6.15
C HIS A 16 -6.53 2.03 6.29
N THR A 17 -5.99 2.91 5.47
CA THR A 17 -4.59 3.31 5.50
C THR A 17 -4.51 4.84 5.56
N ASP A 18 -3.45 5.40 6.13
CA ASP A 18 -3.27 6.86 6.23
C ASP A 18 -3.24 7.58 4.87
N GLY A 19 -2.93 6.87 3.80
CA GLY A 19 -2.93 7.42 2.44
C GLY A 19 -1.66 8.19 2.10
N MET A 20 -0.66 8.22 2.99
CA MET A 20 0.46 9.18 2.88
C MET A 20 1.82 8.51 2.76
N ILE A 21 2.71 9.15 1.99
CA ILE A 21 4.15 8.86 2.00
C ILE A 21 4.85 10.03 2.64
N THR A 22 5.66 9.74 3.66
CA THR A 22 6.50 10.73 4.35
C THR A 22 7.97 10.42 4.14
N LYS A 23 8.79 11.46 4.09
CA LYS A 23 10.24 11.39 3.99
C LYS A 23 10.85 12.31 5.04
N GLU A 24 11.96 11.89 5.63
CA GLU A 24 12.73 12.76 6.51
C GLU A 24 13.61 13.69 5.68
N GLU A 25 13.40 15.00 5.84
CA GLU A 25 14.22 16.05 5.23
C GLU A 25 14.63 17.04 6.31
N ASN A 26 15.94 17.26 6.47
CA ASN A 26 16.50 18.16 7.48
C ASN A 26 16.02 17.87 8.92
N GLY A 27 15.84 16.61 9.29
CA GLY A 27 15.37 16.18 10.62
C GLY A 27 13.87 16.39 10.86
N SER A 28 13.10 16.74 9.83
CA SER A 28 11.65 16.88 9.88
C SER A 28 10.99 15.87 8.94
N LEU A 29 9.85 15.31 9.36
CA LEU A 29 9.02 14.48 8.49
C LEU A 29 8.21 15.39 7.55
N VAL A 30 8.42 15.23 6.26
CA VAL A 30 7.71 15.94 5.19
C VAL A 30 6.83 14.95 4.45
N GLU A 31 5.57 15.31 4.26
CA GLU A 31 4.66 14.55 3.39
C GLU A 31 4.99 14.82 1.92
N ILE A 32 5.21 13.77 1.14
CA ILE A 32 5.56 13.85 -0.28
C ILE A 32 4.45 13.34 -1.20
N LYS A 33 3.47 12.60 -0.66
CA LYS A 33 2.28 12.11 -1.37
C LYS A 33 1.15 11.89 -0.36
N SER A 34 -0.09 12.23 -0.73
CA SER A 34 -1.27 12.23 0.14
C SER A 34 -2.41 11.32 -0.30
N ASP A 35 -2.23 10.62 -1.42
CA ASP A 35 -3.23 9.74 -2.06
C ASP A 35 -2.65 8.34 -2.37
N TYR A 36 -1.63 7.93 -1.62
CA TYR A 36 -0.98 6.64 -1.80
C TYR A 36 -1.78 5.51 -1.14
N LYS A 37 -2.10 4.46 -1.90
CA LYS A 37 -2.77 3.27 -1.37
C LYS A 37 -1.73 2.29 -0.84
N HIS A 38 -1.68 2.10 0.47
CA HIS A 38 -0.83 1.08 1.12
C HIS A 38 -1.47 -0.33 1.10
N PHE A 39 -2.40 -0.57 0.18
CA PHE A 39 -3.05 -1.86 0.04
C PHE A 39 -3.36 -2.17 -1.42
N GLU A 40 -3.34 -3.46 -1.75
CA GLU A 40 -3.60 -3.98 -3.09
C GLU A 40 -4.53 -5.19 -3.01
N GLN A 41 -5.47 -5.30 -3.94
CA GLN A 41 -6.32 -6.47 -4.08
C GLN A 41 -5.59 -7.56 -4.89
N ILE A 42 -5.43 -8.75 -4.31
CA ILE A 42 -4.76 -9.90 -4.93
C ILE A 42 -5.78 -10.78 -5.69
N SER A 43 -7.00 -10.88 -5.18
CA SER A 43 -8.12 -11.60 -5.80
C SER A 43 -9.45 -11.05 -5.30
N THR A 44 -10.58 -11.59 -5.80
CA THR A 44 -11.93 -11.15 -5.38
C THR A 44 -12.09 -11.08 -3.86
N ASN A 45 -11.43 -11.98 -3.11
CA ASN A 45 -11.59 -12.11 -1.66
C ASN A 45 -10.27 -11.93 -0.88
N GLN A 46 -9.20 -11.48 -1.52
CA GLN A 46 -7.89 -11.34 -0.88
C GLN A 46 -7.25 -10.02 -1.23
N PHE A 47 -6.59 -9.43 -0.25
CA PHE A 47 -5.80 -8.21 -0.39
C PHE A 47 -4.55 -8.33 0.48
N ILE A 48 -3.60 -7.45 0.22
CA ILE A 48 -2.44 -7.23 1.07
C ILE A 48 -2.40 -5.76 1.43
N ALA A 49 -2.20 -5.47 2.71
CA ALA A 49 -1.83 -4.14 3.18
C ALA A 49 -0.39 -4.22 3.71
N PHE A 50 0.44 -3.25 3.37
CA PHE A 50 1.86 -3.29 3.72
C PHE A 50 2.33 -1.95 4.28
N LEU A 51 3.19 -2.03 5.28
CA LEU A 51 3.91 -0.91 5.86
C LEU A 51 5.36 -1.32 6.03
N GLY A 52 6.29 -0.43 5.71
CA GLY A 52 7.71 -0.72 5.80
C GLY A 52 8.57 0.36 5.16
N PRO A 53 9.87 0.07 4.97
CA PRO A 53 10.76 0.95 4.24
C PRO A 53 10.24 1.18 2.82
N TYR A 54 10.15 2.45 2.41
CA TYR A 54 9.59 2.85 1.10
C TYR A 54 10.19 2.08 -0.07
N GLU A 55 11.53 1.92 -0.12
CA GLU A 55 12.21 1.20 -1.19
C GLU A 55 11.84 -0.29 -1.28
N VAL A 56 11.47 -0.91 -0.16
CA VAL A 56 11.01 -2.31 -0.14
C VAL A 56 9.56 -2.39 -0.63
N CYS A 57 8.69 -1.53 -0.10
CA CYS A 57 7.28 -1.49 -0.47
C CYS A 57 7.06 -1.11 -1.94
N LYS A 58 7.86 -0.19 -2.48
CA LYS A 58 7.81 0.22 -3.89
C LYS A 58 8.08 -0.94 -4.85
N ASN A 59 8.93 -1.90 -4.48
CA ASN A 59 9.23 -3.06 -5.33
C ASN A 59 8.08 -4.08 -5.37
N ILE A 60 7.22 -4.10 -4.34
CA ILE A 60 6.00 -4.92 -4.33
C ILE A 60 5.02 -4.36 -5.37
N ASP A 61 4.87 -3.04 -5.45
CA ASP A 61 4.03 -2.36 -6.46
C ASP A 61 4.54 -2.58 -7.91
N ILE A 62 5.86 -2.47 -8.14
CA ILE A 62 6.43 -2.50 -9.50
C ILE A 62 6.37 -3.89 -10.14
N GLN A 63 6.68 -4.95 -9.38
CA GLN A 63 6.75 -6.31 -9.93
C GLN A 63 5.42 -6.82 -10.50
N ARG A 64 4.29 -6.17 -10.22
CA ARG A 64 2.97 -6.57 -10.73
C ARG A 64 2.49 -5.82 -11.96
N ASN A 65 2.87 -4.56 -12.15
CA ASN A 65 2.55 -3.86 -13.40
C ASN A 65 3.16 -4.61 -14.59
N ASP A 66 4.40 -5.11 -14.43
CA ASP A 66 5.08 -5.94 -15.43
C ASP A 66 4.34 -7.28 -15.68
N ILE A 67 3.71 -7.87 -14.66
CA ILE A 67 2.92 -9.11 -14.78
C ILE A 67 1.56 -8.84 -15.44
N GLN A 68 0.87 -7.75 -15.10
CA GLN A 68 -0.41 -7.38 -15.73
C GLN A 68 -0.24 -7.04 -17.22
N GLU A 69 0.83 -6.34 -17.61
CA GLU A 69 1.13 -6.10 -19.02
C GLU A 69 1.41 -7.41 -19.78
N SER A 70 2.07 -8.39 -19.15
CA SER A 70 2.36 -9.70 -19.76
C SER A 70 1.13 -10.61 -19.95
N LEU A 71 0.02 -10.33 -19.25
CA LEU A 71 -1.22 -11.09 -19.30
C LEU A 71 -2.27 -10.47 -20.25
N THR A 72 -1.95 -9.34 -20.88
CA THR A 72 -2.84 -8.62 -21.81
C THR A 72 -2.41 -8.86 -23.26
N ILE A 73 -2.33 -10.13 -23.67
CA ILE A 73 -2.08 -10.59 -25.05
C ILE A 73 -3.31 -11.34 -25.56
#